data_AF-A0A350BTC4-F1
#
_entry.id   AF-A0A350BTC4-F1
#
_cell.length_a   1.000
_cell.length_b   1.000
_cell.length_c   1.000
_cell.angle_alpha   90.00
_cell.angle_beta   90.00
_cell.angle_gamma   90.00
#
_symmetry.space_group_name_H-M   'P 1'
#
loop_
_entity.id
_entity.type
_entity.pdbx_description
1 polymer ?
#
loop_
_entity_poly.entity_id
_entity_poly.type
_entity_poly.pdbx_seq_one_letter_code
_entity_poly.pdbx_strand_id
1 'polypeptide(L)'
;MIWFYFGTNFFILLTGIFLYITWCKSTNQSVYNQFVILTAVSAGIAAFGHLEILPILWQKGLLVLSRIVNILAIYSFAAHSVRYFGYDKYSWVKKANVLLFLAGLSWLLVLNYANPGSKTAFLPVIVYGAVGMVGIGMLSYIIHLKEDFKNYLNVVLGVLLIISSAVIFKLIPEVGGIKPSDISHILIAFALILMTYGVKKNERNESKK
;
A
#
# COMPACT_ATOMS: atom_id res chain seq x y z
N MET A 1 -4.56 25.30 3.62
CA MET A 1 -5.02 23.89 3.71
C MET A 1 -4.56 23.03 2.53
N ILE A 2 -4.58 23.52 1.27
CA ILE A 2 -4.09 22.80 0.06
C ILE A 2 -2.68 22.19 0.24
N TRP A 3 -1.77 22.96 0.85
CA TRP A 3 -0.37 22.56 1.04
C TRP A 3 -0.16 21.41 2.04
N PHE A 4 -1.11 21.16 2.94
CA PHE A 4 -0.92 20.16 3.99
C PHE A 4 -1.22 18.73 3.49
N TYR A 5 -2.27 18.55 2.67
CA TYR A 5 -2.53 17.29 1.95
C TYR A 5 -1.44 16.90 0.98
N PHE A 6 -0.96 17.89 0.25
CA PHE A 6 0.19 17.75 -0.63
C PHE A 6 1.39 17.32 0.22
N GLY A 7 1.67 18.03 1.32
CA GLY A 7 2.76 17.72 2.24
C GLY A 7 2.68 16.32 2.85
N THR A 8 1.51 15.83 3.24
CA THR A 8 1.36 14.51 3.87
C THR A 8 1.47 13.36 2.86
N ASN A 9 0.96 13.51 1.63
CA ASN A 9 1.24 12.55 0.55
C ASN A 9 2.72 12.58 0.12
N PHE A 10 3.30 13.78 0.05
CA PHE A 10 4.72 13.97 -0.25
C PHE A 10 5.61 13.34 0.84
N PHE A 11 5.17 13.37 2.10
CA PHE A 11 5.85 12.69 3.19
C PHE A 11 5.88 11.16 3.01
N ILE A 12 4.79 10.55 2.53
CA ILE A 12 4.78 9.11 2.17
C ILE A 12 5.78 8.85 1.04
N LEU A 13 5.78 9.71 0.00
CA LEU A 13 6.72 9.60 -1.12
C LEU A 13 8.18 9.64 -0.63
N LEU A 14 8.55 10.64 0.17
CA LEU A 14 9.89 10.78 0.73
C LEU A 14 10.25 9.60 1.63
N THR A 15 9.33 9.16 2.48
CA THR A 15 9.53 8.00 3.36
C THR A 15 9.80 6.74 2.55
N GLY A 16 9.00 6.47 1.53
CA GLY A 16 9.18 5.29 0.68
C GLY A 16 10.46 5.34 -0.17
N ILE A 17 10.84 6.50 -0.70
CA ILE A 17 12.13 6.69 -1.40
C ILE A 17 13.30 6.46 -0.42
N PHE A 18 13.23 7.05 0.76
CA PHE A 18 14.25 6.86 1.80
C PHE A 18 14.41 5.39 2.15
N LEU A 19 13.31 4.72 2.51
CA LEU A 19 13.28 3.28 2.80
C LEU A 19 13.82 2.45 1.63
N TYR A 20 13.48 2.82 0.39
CA TYR A 20 13.94 2.11 -0.78
C TYR A 20 15.47 2.17 -0.93
N ILE A 21 16.04 3.37 -0.80
CA ILE A 21 17.48 3.62 -0.97
C ILE A 21 18.29 2.98 0.16
N THR A 22 17.82 3.09 1.40
CA THR A 22 18.60 2.74 2.60
C THR A 22 18.31 1.33 3.16
N TRP A 23 17.16 0.74 2.81
CA TRP A 23 16.80 -0.63 3.18
C TRP A 23 16.58 -1.51 1.95
N CYS A 24 15.60 -1.22 1.10
CA CYS A 24 15.16 -2.17 0.06
C CYS A 24 16.26 -2.54 -0.93
N LYS A 25 17.03 -1.57 -1.42
CA LYS A 25 18.11 -1.79 -2.41
C LYS A 25 19.16 -2.83 -1.94
N SER A 26 19.31 -3.00 -0.63
CA SER A 26 20.25 -3.95 -0.02
C SER A 26 19.70 -5.37 0.17
N THR A 27 18.40 -5.59 -0.06
CA THR A 27 17.71 -6.88 0.20
C THR A 27 17.39 -7.64 -1.07
N ASN A 28 17.32 -8.98 -1.01
CA ASN A 28 16.94 -9.81 -2.15
C ASN A 28 15.40 -9.93 -2.33
N GLN A 29 14.64 -9.08 -1.65
CA GLN A 29 13.17 -9.11 -1.61
C GLN A 29 12.54 -8.23 -2.70
N SER A 30 12.87 -8.49 -3.97
CA SER A 30 12.51 -7.63 -5.11
C SER A 30 11.02 -7.29 -5.21
N VAL A 31 10.13 -8.25 -4.93
CA VAL A 31 8.67 -8.04 -4.98
C VAL A 31 8.18 -7.15 -3.83
N TYR A 32 8.77 -7.28 -2.63
CA TYR A 32 8.46 -6.37 -1.53
C TYR A 32 8.99 -4.96 -1.80
N ASN A 33 10.19 -4.86 -2.38
CA ASN A 33 10.79 -3.59 -2.76
C ASN A 33 9.92 -2.83 -3.77
N GLN A 34 9.27 -3.56 -4.69
CA GLN A 34 8.25 -3.02 -5.60
C GLN A 34 7.05 -2.46 -4.82
N PHE A 35 6.54 -3.16 -3.81
CA PHE A 35 5.45 -2.64 -2.97
C PHE A 35 5.81 -1.29 -2.34
N VAL A 36 7.01 -1.17 -1.75
CA VAL A 36 7.45 0.08 -1.10
C VAL A 36 7.52 1.23 -2.10
N ILE A 37 8.19 1.05 -3.24
CA ILE A 37 8.36 2.13 -4.21
C ILE A 37 7.05 2.48 -4.93
N LEU A 38 6.21 1.50 -5.26
CA LEU A 38 4.91 1.74 -5.89
C LEU A 38 3.97 2.49 -4.94
N THR A 39 3.99 2.17 -3.63
CA THR A 39 3.22 2.92 -2.63
C THR A 39 3.70 4.38 -2.56
N ALA A 40 5.02 4.59 -2.55
CA ALA A 40 5.62 5.92 -2.54
C ALA A 40 5.22 6.74 -3.78
N VAL A 41 5.37 6.15 -4.96
CA VAL A 41 5.03 6.79 -6.25
C VAL A 41 3.52 7.05 -6.35
N SER A 42 2.67 6.11 -5.92
CA SER A 42 1.23 6.30 -5.87
C SER A 42 0.85 7.52 -5.02
N ALA A 43 1.42 7.63 -3.81
CA ALA A 43 1.19 8.79 -2.94
C ALA A 43 1.70 10.09 -3.57
N GLY A 44 2.88 10.07 -4.20
CA GLY A 44 3.42 11.21 -4.95
C GLY A 44 2.45 11.68 -6.04
N ILE A 45 1.97 10.76 -6.89
CA ILE A 45 1.01 11.07 -7.96
C ILE A 45 -0.29 11.63 -7.36
N ALA A 46 -0.79 11.04 -6.27
CA ALA A 46 -1.98 11.53 -5.58
C ALA A 46 -1.80 12.94 -5.00
N ALA A 47 -0.60 13.28 -4.49
CA ALA A 47 -0.27 14.62 -4.01
C ALA A 47 -0.54 15.67 -5.10
N PHE A 48 -0.05 15.40 -6.32
CA PHE A 48 -0.30 16.29 -7.47
C PHE A 48 -1.75 16.21 -7.96
N GLY A 49 -2.38 15.03 -7.93
CA GLY A 49 -3.78 14.85 -8.32
C GLY A 49 -4.78 15.65 -7.48
N HIS A 50 -4.41 16.06 -6.28
CA HIS A 50 -5.21 16.92 -5.39
C HIS A 50 -4.83 18.41 -5.44
N LEU A 51 -3.87 18.82 -6.28
CA LEU A 51 -3.49 20.22 -6.41
C LEU A 51 -4.51 21.00 -7.25
N GLU A 52 -5.18 21.96 -6.62
CA GLU A 52 -6.17 22.83 -7.27
C GLU A 52 -5.59 23.74 -8.36
N ILE A 53 -4.27 23.95 -8.38
CA ILE A 53 -3.59 24.74 -9.42
C ILE A 53 -3.56 24.03 -10.79
N LEU A 54 -3.69 22.69 -10.81
CA LEU A 54 -3.70 21.93 -12.04
C LEU A 54 -5.09 21.96 -12.69
N PRO A 55 -5.20 21.89 -14.03
CA PRO A 55 -6.51 21.79 -14.67
C PRO A 55 -7.24 20.52 -14.24
N ILE A 56 -8.57 20.59 -14.12
CA ILE A 56 -9.41 19.51 -13.58
C ILE A 56 -9.22 18.16 -14.30
N LEU A 57 -8.94 18.19 -15.61
CA LEU A 57 -8.65 16.99 -16.40
C LEU A 57 -7.37 16.28 -15.92
N TRP A 58 -6.32 17.06 -15.65
CA TRP A 58 -5.04 16.57 -15.13
C TRP A 58 -5.20 16.04 -13.71
N GLN A 59 -5.92 16.75 -12.84
CA GLN A 59 -6.23 16.27 -11.49
C GLN A 59 -6.89 14.89 -11.52
N LYS A 60 -7.97 14.75 -12.30
CA LYS A 60 -8.68 13.47 -12.46
C LYS A 60 -7.77 12.38 -13.03
N GLY A 61 -7.00 12.68 -14.08
CA GLY A 61 -6.07 11.72 -14.69
C GLY A 61 -5.00 11.22 -13.71
N LEU A 62 -4.39 12.12 -12.94
CA LEU A 62 -3.42 11.78 -11.90
C LEU A 62 -4.05 10.92 -10.79
N LEU A 63 -5.27 11.23 -10.35
CA LEU A 63 -5.98 10.42 -9.37
C LEU A 63 -6.32 9.02 -9.90
N VAL A 64 -6.64 8.87 -11.20
CA VAL A 64 -6.82 7.54 -11.80
C VAL A 64 -5.48 6.79 -11.81
N LEU A 65 -4.41 7.44 -12.24
CA LEU A 65 -3.08 6.85 -12.31
C LEU A 65 -2.57 6.40 -10.93
N SER A 66 -2.71 7.25 -9.90
CA SER A 66 -2.30 6.89 -8.54
C SER A 66 -3.00 5.64 -8.04
N ARG A 67 -4.28 5.45 -8.36
CA ARG A 67 -5.07 4.28 -7.98
C ARG A 67 -4.62 3.00 -8.69
N ILE A 68 -4.28 3.09 -9.97
CA ILE A 68 -3.71 1.97 -10.72
C ILE A 68 -2.39 1.54 -10.07
N VAL A 69 -1.51 2.50 -9.78
CA VAL A 69 -0.25 2.24 -9.08
C VAL A 69 -0.48 1.65 -7.69
N ASN A 70 -1.55 2.05 -6.99
CA ASN A 70 -1.89 1.51 -5.67
C ASN A 70 -2.34 0.05 -5.74
N ILE A 71 -3.15 -0.34 -6.74
CA ILE A 71 -3.51 -1.75 -6.97
C ILE A 71 -2.26 -2.58 -7.27
N LEU A 72 -1.32 -2.05 -8.06
CA LEU A 72 -0.04 -2.71 -8.32
C LEU A 72 0.77 -2.88 -7.02
N ALA A 73 0.82 -1.86 -6.16
CA ALA A 73 1.49 -1.96 -4.87
C ALA A 73 0.87 -3.07 -3.99
N ILE A 74 -0.46 -3.10 -3.85
CA ILE A 74 -1.18 -4.13 -3.09
C ILE A 74 -0.89 -5.52 -3.64
N TYR A 75 -0.89 -5.68 -4.97
CA TYR A 75 -0.53 -6.93 -5.61
C TYR A 75 0.91 -7.34 -5.29
N SER A 76 1.87 -6.42 -5.35
CA SER A 76 3.26 -6.71 -4.98
C SER A 76 3.37 -7.19 -3.53
N PHE A 77 2.66 -6.58 -2.57
CA PHE A 77 2.69 -7.05 -1.18
C PHE A 77 2.06 -8.44 -1.01
N ALA A 78 0.91 -8.69 -1.62
CA ALA A 78 0.25 -9.99 -1.59
C ALA A 78 1.11 -11.08 -2.26
N ALA A 79 1.67 -10.78 -3.44
CA ALA A 79 2.55 -11.68 -4.18
C ALA A 79 3.86 -11.96 -3.42
N HIS A 80 4.44 -10.95 -2.76
CA HIS A 80 5.57 -11.15 -1.86
C HIS A 80 5.19 -12.12 -0.74
N SER A 81 4.07 -11.91 -0.05
CA SER A 81 3.63 -12.76 1.06
C SER A 81 3.43 -14.22 0.61
N VAL A 82 2.78 -14.44 -0.53
CA VAL A 82 2.59 -15.77 -1.13
C VAL A 82 3.93 -16.47 -1.40
N ARG A 83 4.91 -15.76 -1.96
CA ARG A 83 6.24 -16.31 -2.26
C ARG A 83 7.08 -16.52 -1.01
N TYR A 84 7.07 -15.54 -0.12
CA TYR A 84 7.88 -15.49 1.09
C TYR A 84 7.54 -16.65 2.05
N PHE A 85 6.26 -17.02 2.15
CA PHE A 85 5.81 -18.17 2.93
C PHE A 85 5.67 -19.47 2.11
N GLY A 86 6.21 -19.52 0.89
CA GLY A 86 6.27 -20.73 0.07
C GLY A 86 4.92 -21.29 -0.39
N TYR A 87 3.88 -20.46 -0.45
CA TYR A 87 2.57 -20.86 -0.98
C TYR A 87 2.53 -20.91 -2.50
N ASP A 88 3.49 -20.27 -3.17
CA ASP A 88 3.66 -20.30 -4.62
C ASP A 88 4.04 -21.69 -5.19
N LYS A 89 4.46 -22.62 -4.33
CA LYS A 89 4.60 -24.05 -4.68
C LYS A 89 3.31 -24.64 -5.25
N TYR A 90 2.16 -24.10 -4.85
CA TYR A 90 0.86 -24.46 -5.39
C TYR A 90 0.51 -23.55 -6.57
N SER A 91 0.55 -24.10 -7.78
CA SER A 91 0.27 -23.35 -9.01
C SER A 91 -1.11 -22.66 -9.02
N TRP A 92 -2.10 -23.24 -8.35
CA TRP A 92 -3.43 -22.66 -8.22
C TRP A 92 -3.43 -21.39 -7.36
N VAL A 93 -2.61 -21.30 -6.30
CA VAL A 93 -2.49 -20.10 -5.47
C VAL A 93 -1.90 -18.94 -6.27
N LYS A 94 -0.84 -19.22 -7.05
CA LYS A 94 -0.22 -18.23 -7.93
C LYS A 94 -1.23 -17.68 -8.95
N LYS A 95 -2.00 -18.57 -9.59
CA LYS A 95 -3.06 -18.19 -10.54
C LYS A 95 -4.18 -17.40 -9.87
N ALA A 96 -4.63 -17.83 -8.70
CA ALA A 96 -5.67 -17.14 -7.95
C ALA A 96 -5.26 -15.70 -7.58
N ASN A 97 -4.02 -15.50 -7.11
CA ASN A 97 -3.51 -14.17 -6.77
C ASN A 97 -3.46 -13.24 -8.00
N VAL A 98 -3.04 -13.75 -9.16
CA VAL A 98 -3.04 -12.99 -10.43
C VAL A 98 -4.47 -12.68 -10.89
N LEU A 99 -5.39 -13.63 -10.80
CA LEU A 99 -6.80 -13.42 -11.18
C LEU A 99 -7.48 -12.39 -10.27
N LEU A 100 -7.22 -12.41 -8.97
CA LEU A 100 -7.72 -11.40 -8.02
C LEU A 100 -7.19 -10.01 -8.37
N PHE A 101 -5.91 -9.89 -8.71
CA PHE A 101 -5.32 -8.64 -9.19
C PHE A 101 -6.02 -8.13 -10.46
N LEU A 102 -6.16 -8.99 -11.47
CA LEU A 102 -6.80 -8.62 -12.74
C LEU A 102 -8.26 -8.21 -12.53
N ALA A 103 -9.02 -8.94 -11.71
CA ALA A 103 -10.38 -8.60 -11.36
C ALA A 103 -10.47 -7.22 -10.68
N GLY A 104 -9.60 -6.95 -9.70
CA GLY A 104 -9.54 -5.65 -9.01
C GLY A 104 -9.17 -4.50 -9.96
N LEU A 105 -8.19 -4.72 -10.84
CA LEU A 105 -7.78 -3.73 -11.84
C LEU A 105 -8.87 -3.47 -12.88
N SER A 106 -9.49 -4.51 -13.44
CA SER A 106 -10.61 -4.37 -14.38
C SER A 106 -11.78 -3.60 -13.75
N TRP A 107 -12.13 -3.92 -12.50
CA TRP A 107 -13.18 -3.20 -11.78
C TRP A 107 -12.82 -1.72 -11.55
N LEU A 108 -11.57 -1.43 -11.20
CA LEU A 108 -11.06 -0.06 -11.09
C LEU A 108 -11.22 0.72 -12.40
N LEU A 109 -10.81 0.13 -13.51
CA LEU A 109 -10.86 0.78 -14.83
C LEU A 109 -12.30 1.06 -15.26
N VAL A 110 -13.21 0.10 -15.06
CA VAL A 110 -14.65 0.29 -15.37
C VAL A 110 -15.24 1.44 -14.57
N LEU A 111 -15.00 1.50 -13.25
CA LEU A 111 -15.54 2.59 -12.43
C LEU A 111 -14.89 3.95 -12.71
N ASN A 112 -13.60 4.00 -13.03
CA ASN A 112 -12.94 5.26 -13.38
C ASN A 112 -13.30 5.74 -14.78
N TYR A 113 -13.65 4.85 -15.72
CA TYR A 113 -14.20 5.25 -17.00
C TYR A 113 -15.55 5.97 -16.83
N ALA A 114 -16.44 5.41 -16.01
CA ALA A 114 -17.74 6.01 -15.73
C ALA A 114 -17.66 7.26 -14.83
N ASN A 115 -16.72 7.29 -13.86
CA ASN A 115 -16.60 8.37 -12.88
C ASN A 115 -15.13 8.78 -12.62
N PRO A 116 -14.45 9.44 -13.58
CA PRO A 116 -13.01 9.70 -13.50
C PRO A 116 -12.63 10.52 -12.26
N GLY A 117 -11.69 10.01 -11.46
CA GLY A 117 -11.17 10.70 -10.27
C GLY A 117 -12.12 10.78 -9.08
N SER A 118 -13.36 10.30 -9.20
CA SER A 118 -14.37 10.34 -8.13
C SER A 118 -13.97 9.50 -6.91
N LYS A 119 -14.49 9.83 -5.72
CA LYS A 119 -14.28 9.01 -4.49
C LYS A 119 -14.88 7.61 -4.63
N THR A 120 -16.00 7.45 -5.35
CA THR A 120 -16.64 6.15 -5.58
C THR A 120 -15.78 5.23 -6.44
N ALA A 121 -15.08 5.77 -7.42
CA ALA A 121 -14.13 5.02 -8.24
C ALA A 121 -12.86 4.58 -7.50
N PHE A 122 -12.71 4.93 -6.21
CA PHE A 122 -11.67 4.40 -5.32
C PHE A 122 -12.07 3.07 -4.64
N LEU A 123 -13.36 2.72 -4.63
CA LEU A 123 -13.87 1.53 -3.96
C LEU A 123 -13.13 0.22 -4.34
N PRO A 124 -12.77 -0.04 -5.61
CA PRO A 124 -12.04 -1.25 -5.97
C PRO A 124 -10.67 -1.35 -5.30
N VAL A 125 -9.98 -0.21 -5.10
CA VAL A 125 -8.69 -0.18 -4.39
C VAL A 125 -8.88 -0.56 -2.92
N ILE A 126 -9.95 -0.07 -2.27
CA ILE A 126 -10.25 -0.39 -0.87
C ILE A 126 -10.55 -1.88 -0.72
N VAL A 127 -11.45 -2.42 -1.55
CA VAL A 127 -11.86 -3.82 -1.49
C VAL A 127 -10.68 -4.73 -1.80
N TYR A 128 -9.92 -4.43 -2.85
CA TYR A 128 -8.73 -5.21 -3.19
C TYR A 128 -7.63 -5.08 -2.13
N GLY A 129 -7.49 -3.91 -1.49
CA GLY A 129 -6.62 -3.72 -0.33
C GLY A 129 -7.00 -4.63 0.84
N ALA A 130 -8.29 -4.75 1.16
CA ALA A 130 -8.76 -5.67 2.19
C ALA A 130 -8.42 -7.14 1.84
N VAL A 131 -8.65 -7.56 0.60
CA VAL A 131 -8.34 -8.93 0.17
C VAL A 131 -6.82 -9.18 0.14
N GLY A 132 -6.05 -8.34 -0.53
CA GLY A 132 -4.63 -8.53 -0.78
C GLY A 132 -3.74 -8.21 0.44
N MET A 133 -3.96 -7.08 1.10
CA MET A 133 -3.15 -6.69 2.26
C MET A 133 -3.55 -7.45 3.52
N VAL A 134 -4.85 -7.55 3.80
CA VAL A 134 -5.34 -8.17 5.05
C VAL A 134 -5.52 -9.67 4.88
N GLY A 135 -6.34 -10.08 3.91
CA GLY A 135 -6.66 -11.49 3.68
C GLY A 135 -5.46 -12.34 3.27
N ILE A 136 -4.63 -11.87 2.33
CA ILE A 136 -3.46 -12.63 1.88
C ILE A 136 -2.25 -12.27 2.75
N GLY A 137 -1.84 -11.00 2.77
CA GLY A 137 -0.61 -10.59 3.43
C GLY A 137 -0.63 -10.79 4.95
N MET A 138 -1.43 -10.00 5.67
CA MET A 138 -1.46 -10.00 7.13
C MET A 138 -1.78 -11.38 7.72
N LEU A 139 -2.77 -12.11 7.17
CA LEU A 139 -3.04 -13.48 7.64
C LEU A 139 -1.83 -14.40 7.47
N SER A 140 -1.08 -14.31 6.37
CA SER A 140 0.14 -15.11 6.18
C SER A 140 1.18 -14.84 7.27
N TYR A 141 1.39 -13.57 7.64
CA TYR A 141 2.29 -13.19 8.73
C TYR A 141 1.75 -13.61 10.12
N ILE A 142 0.43 -13.60 10.32
CA ILE A 142 -0.19 -14.05 11.58
C ILE A 142 -0.03 -15.56 11.76
N ILE A 143 -0.29 -16.35 10.70
CA ILE A 143 -0.15 -17.81 10.73
C ILE A 143 1.26 -18.22 11.16
N HIS A 144 2.27 -17.51 10.64
CA HIS A 144 3.67 -17.78 10.90
C HIS A 144 4.26 -16.93 12.03
N LEU A 145 3.44 -16.20 12.79
CA LEU A 145 3.90 -15.21 13.77
C LEU A 145 4.87 -15.79 14.80
N LYS A 146 4.76 -17.09 15.13
CA LYS A 146 5.66 -17.75 16.08
C LYS A 146 7.08 -17.97 15.56
N GLU A 147 7.30 -17.96 14.24
CA GLU A 147 8.61 -18.22 13.64
C GLU A 147 9.57 -17.04 13.82
N ASP A 148 9.08 -15.81 13.65
CA ASP A 148 9.81 -14.59 13.95
C ASP A 148 8.88 -13.51 14.49
N PHE A 149 8.47 -13.70 15.75
CA PHE A 149 7.49 -12.86 16.42
C PHE A 149 7.79 -11.37 16.30
N LYS A 150 9.02 -10.95 16.60
CA LYS A 150 9.38 -9.53 16.60
C LYS A 150 9.26 -8.93 15.21
N ASN A 151 9.69 -9.63 14.17
CA ASN A 151 9.71 -9.09 12.81
C ASN A 151 8.33 -9.16 12.15
N TYR A 152 7.64 -10.29 12.26
CA TYR A 152 6.30 -10.47 11.70
C TYR A 152 5.25 -9.62 12.41
N LEU A 153 5.39 -9.39 13.73
CA LEU A 153 4.53 -8.45 14.45
C LEU A 153 4.64 -7.04 13.87
N ASN A 154 5.83 -6.58 13.48
CA ASN A 154 5.97 -5.26 12.84
C ASN A 154 5.23 -5.17 11.51
N VAL A 155 5.24 -6.24 10.71
CA VAL A 155 4.46 -6.27 9.46
C VAL A 155 2.96 -6.23 9.75
N VAL A 156 2.49 -7.03 10.71
CA VAL A 156 1.09 -7.07 11.12
C VAL A 156 0.63 -5.70 11.67
N LEU A 157 1.42 -5.08 12.54
CA LEU A 157 1.16 -3.74 13.06
C LEU A 157 1.12 -2.69 11.95
N GLY A 158 2.02 -2.79 10.97
CA GLY A 158 1.99 -1.92 9.80
C GLY A 158 0.68 -2.04 8.99
N VAL A 159 0.21 -3.26 8.73
CA VAL A 159 -1.09 -3.45 8.05
C VAL A 159 -2.24 -2.93 8.91
N LEU A 160 -2.20 -3.11 10.23
CA LEU A 160 -3.19 -2.54 11.15
C LEU A 160 -3.22 -1.00 11.12
N LEU A 161 -2.07 -0.35 10.97
CA LEU A 161 -2.00 1.11 10.79
C LEU A 161 -2.64 1.55 9.47
N ILE A 162 -2.46 0.77 8.38
CA ILE A 162 -3.14 1.03 7.09
C ILE A 162 -4.66 0.89 7.23
N ILE A 163 -5.14 -0.15 7.93
CA ILE A 163 -6.57 -0.34 8.20
C ILE A 163 -7.11 0.83 9.02
N SER A 164 -6.40 1.20 10.10
CA SER A 164 -6.78 2.32 10.97
C SER A 164 -6.84 3.63 10.20
N SER A 165 -5.88 3.86 9.31
CA SER A 165 -5.86 4.99 8.38
C SER A 165 -7.10 5.04 7.48
N ALA A 166 -7.52 3.90 6.91
CA ALA A 166 -8.73 3.81 6.10
C ALA A 166 -10.02 4.04 6.90
N VAL A 167 -10.08 3.55 8.14
CA VAL A 167 -11.22 3.75 9.05
C VAL A 167 -11.33 5.23 9.46
N ILE A 168 -10.23 5.87 9.85
CA ILE A 168 -10.17 7.29 10.21
C ILE A 168 -10.63 8.16 9.04
N PHE A 169 -10.17 7.85 7.82
CA PHE A 169 -10.56 8.58 6.62
C PHE A 169 -12.07 8.51 6.33
N LYS A 170 -12.73 7.40 6.70
CA LYS A 170 -14.17 7.19 6.46
C LYS A 170 -15.06 7.71 7.58
N LEU A 171 -14.66 7.54 8.84
CA LEU A 171 -15.53 7.76 10.01
C LEU A 171 -15.46 9.17 10.59
N ILE A 172 -14.33 9.87 10.45
CA ILE A 172 -14.20 11.20 11.03
C ILE A 172 -14.69 12.22 10.00
N PRO A 173 -15.73 13.03 10.31
CA PRO A 173 -16.16 14.11 9.43
C PRO A 173 -15.10 15.22 9.39
N GLU A 174 -14.95 15.89 8.25
CA GLU A 174 -14.05 17.04 8.12
C GLU A 174 -14.58 18.24 8.93
N VAL A 175 -14.24 18.31 10.22
CA VAL A 175 -14.62 19.41 11.10
C VAL A 175 -13.36 20.06 11.68
N GLY A 176 -13.16 21.34 11.38
CA GLY A 176 -12.15 22.17 12.05
C GLY A 176 -10.69 21.89 11.66
N GLY A 177 -10.26 22.40 10.49
CA GLY A 177 -8.85 22.71 10.18
C GLY A 177 -7.86 21.55 9.97
N ILE A 178 -7.89 20.52 10.81
CA ILE A 178 -7.14 19.28 10.69
C ILE A 178 -8.05 18.26 10.01
N LYS A 179 -7.65 17.77 8.85
CA LYS A 179 -8.50 16.86 8.10
C LYS A 179 -8.09 15.41 8.38
N PRO A 180 -9.05 14.49 8.55
CA PRO A 180 -8.78 13.09 8.90
C PRO A 180 -7.77 12.39 7.97
N SER A 181 -7.78 12.78 6.70
CA SER A 181 -6.80 12.40 5.67
C SER A 181 -5.34 12.62 6.05
N ASP A 182 -5.03 13.64 6.83
CA ASP A 182 -3.65 13.99 7.16
C ASP A 182 -3.06 13.02 8.18
N ILE A 183 -3.85 12.67 9.19
CA ILE A 183 -3.53 11.61 10.16
C ILE A 183 -3.41 10.28 9.41
N SER A 184 -4.33 10.01 8.49
CA SER A 184 -4.30 8.80 7.65
C SER A 184 -3.00 8.65 6.85
N HIS A 185 -2.48 9.73 6.24
CA HIS A 185 -1.23 9.67 5.48
C HIS A 185 0.00 9.43 6.37
N ILE A 186 0.06 10.08 7.55
CA ILE A 186 1.13 9.86 8.52
C ILE A 186 1.14 8.39 8.98
N LEU A 187 -0.04 7.82 9.25
CA LEU A 187 -0.16 6.40 9.60
C LEU A 187 0.34 5.47 8.50
N ILE A 188 0.10 5.80 7.22
CA ILE A 188 0.61 5.02 6.08
C ILE A 188 2.14 5.10 6.01
N ALA A 189 2.74 6.27 6.24
CA ALA A 189 4.20 6.40 6.28
C ALA A 189 4.82 5.56 7.41
N PHE A 190 4.25 5.62 8.62
CA PHE A 190 4.69 4.76 9.73
C PHE A 190 4.48 3.27 9.44
N ALA A 191 3.37 2.91 8.79
CA ALA A 191 3.13 1.54 8.35
C ALA A 191 4.25 1.05 7.42
N LEU A 192 4.64 1.84 6.41
CA LEU A 192 5.74 1.49 5.51
C LEU A 192 7.05 1.26 6.26
N ILE A 193 7.35 2.08 7.27
CA ILE A 193 8.55 1.92 8.11
C ILE A 193 8.50 0.58 8.86
N LEU A 194 7.39 0.31 9.57
CA LEU A 194 7.24 -0.92 10.35
C LEU A 194 7.30 -2.17 9.48
N MET A 195 6.56 -2.19 8.36
CA MET A 195 6.54 -3.32 7.44
C MET A 195 7.93 -3.57 6.85
N THR A 196 8.64 -2.51 6.45
CA THR A 196 9.97 -2.63 5.83
C THR A 196 11.01 -3.11 6.83
N TYR A 197 10.92 -2.65 8.08
CA TYR A 197 11.79 -3.15 9.15
C TYR A 197 11.50 -4.62 9.49
N GLY A 198 10.22 -5.01 9.49
CA GLY A 198 9.80 -6.39 9.68
C GLY A 198 10.33 -7.32 8.59
N VAL A 199 10.28 -6.91 7.32
CA VAL A 199 10.77 -7.75 6.20
C VAL A 199 12.30 -7.81 6.12
N LYS A 200 13.03 -6.69 6.32
CA LYS A 200 14.51 -6.67 6.18
C LYS A 200 15.23 -7.56 7.19
N LYS A 201 14.72 -7.69 8.41
CA LYS A 201 15.48 -8.32 9.50
C LYS A 201 15.57 -9.85 9.39
N ASN A 202 14.87 -10.47 8.44
CA ASN A 202 14.82 -11.92 8.31
C ASN A 202 16.01 -12.56 7.58
N GLU A 203 16.80 -11.81 6.80
CA GLU A 203 18.00 -12.36 6.13
C GLU A 203 19.15 -12.68 7.11
N ARG A 204 19.15 -12.13 8.33
CA ARG A 204 20.21 -12.41 9.33
C ARG A 204 20.07 -13.74 10.09
N ASN A 205 18.92 -14.42 9.97
CA ASN A 205 18.70 -15.71 10.61
C ASN A 205 18.97 -16.92 9.69
N GLU A 206 19.18 -16.70 8.39
CA GLU A 206 19.54 -17.77 7.43
C GLU A 206 21.05 -18.05 7.39
N SER A 207 21.91 -17.16 7.89
CA SER A 207 23.36 -17.41 7.99
C SER A 207 23.78 -18.19 9.25
N LYS A 208 22.81 -18.73 10.01
CA LYS A 208 23.03 -19.48 11.26
C LYS A 208 22.31 -20.83 11.33
N LYS A 209 21.90 -21.40 10.19
CA LYS A 209 21.41 -22.79 10.13
C LYS A 209 22.28 -23.63 9.21
#